data_AF-A0A143XLA1-F1
#
_entry.id   AF-A0A143XLA1-F1
#
_cell.length_a   1.000
_cell.length_b   1.000
_cell.length_c   1.000
_cell.angle_alpha   90.00
_cell.angle_beta   90.00
_cell.angle_gamma   90.00
#
_symmetry.space_group_name_H-M   'P 1'
#
loop_
_entity.id
_entity.type
_entity.pdbx_description
1 polymer ?
#
loop_
_entity_poly.entity_id
_entity_poly.type
_entity_poly.pdbx_seq_one_letter_code
_entity_poly.pdbx_strand_id
1 'polypeptide(L)'
;MNGAKRLTALLAAAAIVWGCSKTVGYDTMYVLRPYVQQENGGDMESLPQIRAYAFAADTMQWTVASYEDALEGILTMRYAPAQKRSDALAVAEPYPPVDTIPASANWVQMHILLPSAMIVAVDTENRLYAYRQQAFSENVSPYMISVAFRPWKETNFYKDGEWWMFNDFYVPSEPETPETPDTPDSPETPDTPDTPDVPGTSDPDAPGGQQPETPVAPDGSETE
;
A
#
# COMPACT_ATOMS: atom_id res chain seq x y z
N MET A 1 11.89 -102.23 7.49
CA MET A 1 13.02 -101.64 6.74
C MET A 1 12.42 -100.91 5.55
N ASN A 2 12.12 -99.61 5.68
CA ASN A 2 13.01 -98.46 5.48
C ASN A 2 12.85 -97.89 4.06
N GLY A 3 12.69 -96.57 3.96
CA GLY A 3 12.96 -95.79 2.75
C GLY A 3 11.71 -95.28 2.03
N ALA A 4 11.08 -94.19 2.47
CA ALA A 4 11.47 -92.78 2.24
C ALA A 4 10.64 -92.14 1.11
N LYS A 5 9.72 -91.27 1.54
CA LYS A 5 8.99 -90.28 0.76
C LYS A 5 9.96 -89.41 -0.04
N ARG A 6 9.68 -89.15 -1.32
CA ARG A 6 10.30 -88.03 -2.06
C ARG A 6 9.19 -87.08 -2.50
N LEU A 7 8.93 -86.10 -1.64
CA LEU A 7 8.13 -84.92 -1.96
C LEU A 7 9.08 -83.92 -2.64
N THR A 8 8.97 -83.74 -3.95
CA THR A 8 9.74 -82.71 -4.67
C THR A 8 9.05 -81.37 -4.45
N ALA A 9 9.57 -80.57 -3.52
CA ALA A 9 9.16 -79.18 -3.36
C ALA A 9 9.95 -78.30 -4.34
N LEU A 10 9.26 -77.71 -5.32
CA LEU A 10 9.81 -76.65 -6.16
C LEU A 10 9.71 -75.32 -5.39
N LEU A 11 10.83 -74.86 -4.86
CA LEU A 11 10.97 -73.53 -4.27
C LEU A 11 11.18 -72.51 -5.40
N ALA A 12 10.13 -71.76 -5.73
CA ALA A 12 10.26 -70.54 -6.53
C ALA A 12 10.69 -69.40 -5.59
N ALA A 13 11.95 -68.98 -5.68
CA ALA A 13 12.44 -67.79 -4.99
C ALA A 13 12.00 -66.54 -5.77
N ALA A 14 10.93 -65.89 -5.34
CA ALA A 14 10.57 -64.55 -5.81
C ALA A 14 11.43 -63.52 -5.06
N ALA A 15 12.49 -63.03 -5.71
CA ALA A 15 13.27 -61.91 -5.21
C ALA A 15 12.43 -60.63 -5.37
N ILE A 16 11.78 -60.19 -4.29
CA ILE A 16 11.13 -58.88 -4.24
C ILE A 16 12.26 -57.86 -4.14
N VAL A 17 12.59 -57.23 -5.27
CA VAL A 17 13.48 -56.06 -5.28
C VAL A 17 12.71 -54.92 -4.61
N TRP A 18 12.96 -54.69 -3.32
CA TRP A 18 12.67 -53.41 -2.66
C TRP A 18 13.59 -52.35 -3.24
N GLY A 19 13.30 -51.91 -4.46
CA GLY A 19 13.75 -50.63 -4.94
C GLY A 19 12.96 -49.58 -4.17
N CYS A 20 13.61 -48.84 -3.27
CA CYS A 20 13.09 -47.54 -2.85
C CYS A 20 12.93 -46.68 -4.11
N SER A 21 11.75 -46.70 -4.72
CA SER A 21 11.36 -45.72 -5.71
C SER A 21 11.30 -44.38 -4.98
N LYS A 22 12.35 -43.57 -5.12
CA LYS A 22 12.23 -42.14 -4.83
C LYS A 22 11.23 -41.60 -5.85
N THR A 23 9.98 -41.48 -5.43
CA THR A 23 8.94 -40.85 -6.24
C THR A 23 9.34 -39.40 -6.43
N VAL A 24 9.70 -39.02 -7.65
CA VAL A 24 9.90 -37.62 -8.02
C VAL A 24 8.50 -37.02 -8.14
N GLY A 25 8.25 -35.95 -7.39
CA GLY A 25 6.97 -35.29 -7.36
C GLY A 25 7.08 -33.91 -6.76
N TYR A 26 5.99 -33.16 -6.83
CA TYR A 26 5.88 -31.89 -6.14
C TYR A 26 5.56 -32.19 -4.67
N ASP A 27 6.53 -31.89 -3.80
CA ASP A 27 6.35 -31.79 -2.35
C ASP A 27 7.18 -30.59 -1.88
N THR A 28 6.60 -29.41 -2.07
CA THR A 28 7.27 -28.15 -1.76
C THR A 28 6.78 -27.64 -0.41
N MET A 29 7.70 -27.55 0.56
CA MET A 29 7.53 -26.72 1.75
C MET A 29 7.72 -25.26 1.36
N TYR A 30 6.62 -24.55 1.13
CA TYR A 30 6.62 -23.14 0.78
C TYR A 30 6.69 -22.29 2.04
N VAL A 31 7.79 -21.59 2.24
CA VAL A 31 8.01 -20.73 3.41
C VAL A 31 7.85 -19.27 3.00
N LEU A 32 6.85 -18.61 3.59
CA LEU A 32 6.57 -17.20 3.39
C LEU A 32 7.15 -16.40 4.56
N ARG A 33 7.97 -15.40 4.23
CA ARG A 33 8.58 -14.46 5.16
C ARG A 33 7.84 -13.12 5.08
N PRO A 34 6.98 -12.81 6.05
CA PRO A 34 6.15 -11.62 5.97
C PRO A 34 6.86 -10.42 6.58
N TYR A 35 6.86 -9.31 5.86
CA TYR A 35 7.44 -8.05 6.30
C TYR A 35 6.47 -6.89 6.15
N VAL A 36 6.63 -5.89 6.98
CA VAL A 36 5.99 -4.57 6.86
C VAL A 36 7.06 -3.49 6.84
N GLN A 37 6.84 -2.47 6.02
CA GLN A 37 7.62 -1.23 6.04
C GLN A 37 6.64 -0.09 6.29
N GLN A 38 6.70 0.51 7.48
CA GLN A 38 5.71 1.49 7.94
C GLN A 38 5.83 2.84 7.24
N GLU A 39 7.04 3.23 6.84
CA GLU A 39 7.32 4.52 6.23
C GLU A 39 8.18 4.37 4.98
N ASN A 40 8.07 5.33 4.04
CA ASN A 40 8.87 5.31 2.83
C ASN A 40 10.37 5.43 3.15
N GLY A 41 11.14 4.42 2.77
CA GLY A 41 12.58 4.35 3.07
C GLY A 41 12.92 3.90 4.50
N GLY A 42 11.91 3.58 5.32
CA GLY A 42 12.10 3.02 6.66
C GLY A 42 12.54 1.55 6.63
N ASP A 43 12.78 1.00 7.83
CA ASP A 43 13.22 -0.37 8.00
C ASP A 43 12.14 -1.39 7.62
N MET A 44 12.58 -2.59 7.24
CA MET A 44 11.71 -3.75 7.05
C MET A 44 11.59 -4.51 8.35
N GLU A 45 10.38 -4.56 8.90
CA GLU A 45 10.06 -5.24 10.14
C GLU A 45 9.34 -6.55 9.88
N SER A 46 9.52 -7.53 10.76
CA SER A 46 8.77 -8.79 10.73
C SER A 46 7.30 -8.52 11.02
N LEU A 47 6.39 -8.99 10.16
CA LEU A 47 4.96 -8.84 10.39
C LEU A 47 4.46 -9.90 11.39
N PRO A 48 3.89 -9.52 12.54
CA PRO A 48 3.55 -10.46 13.61
C PRO A 48 2.33 -11.33 13.30
N GLN A 49 1.40 -10.86 12.46
CA GLN A 49 0.19 -11.58 12.12
C GLN A 49 -0.04 -11.59 10.62
N ILE A 50 0.08 -12.77 10.03
CA ILE A 50 -0.25 -13.01 8.63
C ILE A 50 -1.21 -14.18 8.50
N ARG A 51 -2.19 -14.07 7.60
CA ARG A 51 -2.89 -15.23 7.03
C ARG A 51 -2.38 -15.48 5.62
N ALA A 52 -2.21 -16.74 5.26
CA ALA A 52 -1.83 -17.09 3.90
C ALA A 52 -2.46 -18.40 3.44
N TYR A 53 -2.69 -18.49 2.12
CA TYR A 53 -3.40 -19.56 1.46
C TYR A 53 -2.72 -19.91 0.14
N ALA A 54 -2.79 -21.18 -0.25
CA ALA A 54 -2.41 -21.66 -1.57
C ALA A 54 -3.62 -22.29 -2.28
N PHE A 55 -3.83 -21.97 -3.55
CA PHE A 55 -4.94 -22.50 -4.35
C PHE A 55 -4.47 -23.20 -5.62
N ALA A 56 -5.21 -24.25 -6.02
CA ALA A 56 -5.16 -24.82 -7.36
C ALA A 56 -5.87 -23.88 -8.33
N ALA A 57 -5.27 -22.72 -8.56
CA ALA A 57 -5.82 -21.65 -9.37
C ALA A 57 -4.69 -20.91 -10.09
N ASP A 58 -5.09 -20.18 -11.13
CA ASP A 58 -4.24 -19.25 -11.85
C ASP A 58 -4.78 -17.82 -11.74
N THR A 59 -3.87 -16.85 -11.65
CA THR A 59 -4.18 -15.43 -11.55
C THR A 59 -4.82 -14.80 -12.81
N MET A 60 -4.79 -15.46 -13.98
CA MET A 60 -5.50 -15.01 -15.20
C MET A 60 -7.00 -15.35 -15.13
N GLN A 61 -7.38 -16.41 -14.41
CA GLN A 61 -8.80 -16.80 -14.24
C GLN A 61 -9.40 -16.32 -12.91
N TRP A 62 -8.59 -16.28 -11.85
CA TRP A 62 -9.01 -15.99 -10.49
C TRP A 62 -8.34 -14.75 -9.93
N THR A 63 -9.02 -14.11 -8.98
CA THR A 63 -8.54 -12.96 -8.22
C THR A 63 -9.09 -13.04 -6.80
N VAL A 64 -8.66 -12.11 -5.95
CA VAL A 64 -9.25 -11.85 -4.64
C VAL A 64 -10.00 -10.53 -4.78
N ALA A 65 -11.30 -10.52 -4.48
CA ALA A 65 -12.16 -9.38 -4.82
C ALA A 65 -12.19 -8.30 -3.74
N SER A 66 -11.88 -8.66 -2.49
CA SER A 66 -11.71 -7.71 -1.40
C SER A 66 -10.81 -8.26 -0.29
N TYR A 67 -10.45 -7.41 0.65
CA TYR A 67 -9.74 -7.77 1.88
C TYR A 67 -10.51 -8.81 2.71
N GLU A 68 -11.84 -8.71 2.82
CA GLU A 68 -12.67 -9.70 3.52
C GLU A 68 -12.63 -11.06 2.82
N ASP A 69 -12.70 -11.07 1.48
CA ASP A 69 -12.52 -12.30 0.71
C ASP A 69 -11.10 -12.86 0.94
N ALA A 70 -10.08 -12.00 1.01
CA ALA A 70 -8.70 -12.41 1.30
C ALA A 70 -8.57 -13.07 2.68
N LEU A 71 -9.17 -12.45 3.71
CA LEU A 71 -9.17 -12.91 5.10
C LEU A 71 -9.79 -14.29 5.26
N GLU A 72 -10.81 -14.61 4.46
CA GLU A 72 -11.52 -15.88 4.49
C GLU A 72 -10.98 -16.91 3.48
N GLY A 73 -9.93 -16.56 2.73
CA GLY A 73 -9.36 -17.44 1.70
C GLY A 73 -10.34 -17.70 0.56
N ILE A 74 -11.04 -16.66 0.09
CA ILE A 74 -12.03 -16.73 -0.98
C ILE A 74 -11.44 -16.15 -2.27
N LEU A 75 -11.46 -16.95 -3.32
CA LEU A 75 -11.18 -16.48 -4.68
C LEU A 75 -12.48 -16.18 -5.42
N THR A 76 -12.44 -15.15 -6.25
CA THR A 76 -13.52 -14.74 -7.15
C THR A 76 -13.06 -14.90 -8.60
N MET A 77 -13.93 -15.44 -9.46
CA MET A 77 -13.62 -15.61 -10.88
C MET A 77 -13.69 -14.26 -11.61
N ARG A 78 -12.65 -13.92 -12.37
CA ARG A 78 -12.52 -12.60 -13.01
C ARG A 78 -13.66 -12.27 -13.98
N TYR A 79 -14.07 -13.25 -14.77
CA TYR A 79 -15.09 -13.08 -15.82
C TYR A 79 -16.50 -13.51 -15.38
N ALA A 80 -16.66 -13.92 -14.11
CA ALA A 80 -17.94 -14.29 -13.52
C ALA A 80 -17.92 -14.00 -12.00
N PRO A 81 -18.05 -12.74 -11.55
CA PRO A 81 -17.83 -12.38 -10.14
C PRO A 81 -18.78 -13.04 -9.12
N ALA A 82 -19.92 -13.58 -9.59
CA ALA A 82 -20.82 -14.39 -8.75
C ALA A 82 -20.24 -15.78 -8.42
N GLN A 83 -19.25 -16.24 -9.19
CA GLN A 83 -18.58 -17.51 -8.97
C GLN A 83 -17.38 -17.31 -8.03
N LYS A 84 -17.56 -17.82 -6.81
CA LYS A 84 -16.55 -17.80 -5.74
C LYS A 84 -16.12 -19.22 -5.37
N ARG A 85 -14.93 -19.35 -4.79
CA ARG A 85 -14.42 -20.62 -4.23
C ARG A 85 -13.59 -20.36 -2.98
N SER A 86 -13.60 -21.30 -2.04
CA SER A 86 -12.90 -21.23 -0.74
C SER A 86 -12.14 -22.53 -0.40
N ASP A 87 -11.92 -23.38 -1.39
CA ASP A 87 -11.20 -24.65 -1.30
C ASP A 87 -9.69 -24.42 -1.49
N ALA A 88 -9.06 -23.78 -0.49
CA ALA A 88 -7.61 -23.68 -0.41
C ALA A 88 -6.98 -25.08 -0.32
N LEU A 89 -5.89 -25.30 -1.06
CA LEU A 89 -5.08 -26.51 -0.98
C LEU A 89 -4.35 -26.62 0.36
N ALA A 90 -3.88 -25.46 0.83
CA ALA A 90 -3.15 -25.33 2.07
C ALA A 90 -3.48 -23.97 2.69
N VAL A 91 -3.58 -23.98 4.01
CA VAL A 91 -3.63 -22.78 4.84
C VAL A 91 -2.30 -22.73 5.58
N ALA A 92 -1.71 -21.53 5.68
CA ALA A 92 -0.41 -21.38 6.28
C ALA A 92 -0.44 -21.64 7.79
N GLU A 93 0.58 -22.35 8.25
CA GLU A 93 0.85 -22.61 9.67
C GLU A 93 2.18 -21.97 10.08
N PRO A 94 2.43 -21.72 11.37
CA PRO A 94 3.72 -21.19 11.82
C PRO A 94 4.89 -22.06 11.37
N TYR A 95 5.91 -21.44 10.78
CA TYR A 95 7.15 -22.14 10.46
C TYR A 95 7.89 -22.44 11.76
N PRO A 96 8.34 -23.69 11.99
CA PRO A 96 8.95 -24.08 13.26
C PRO A 96 10.23 -23.28 13.53
N PRO A 97 10.53 -22.96 14.80
CA PRO A 97 11.82 -22.39 15.17
C PRO A 97 12.96 -23.32 14.73
N VAL A 98 13.98 -22.75 14.11
CA VAL A 98 15.25 -23.41 13.80
C VAL A 98 16.33 -22.51 14.40
N ASP A 99 17.45 -23.05 14.87
CA ASP A 99 18.48 -22.30 15.63
C ASP A 99 18.96 -20.99 14.96
N THR A 100 18.84 -20.89 13.64
CA THR A 100 19.22 -19.72 12.85
C THR A 100 18.10 -18.69 12.64
N ILE A 101 16.85 -19.01 12.98
CA ILE A 101 15.66 -18.20 12.74
C ILE A 101 14.98 -17.94 14.09
N PRO A 102 15.00 -16.69 14.60
CA PRO A 102 14.32 -16.39 15.85
C PRO A 102 12.80 -16.56 15.69
N ALA A 103 12.12 -16.92 16.78
CA ALA A 103 10.66 -17.04 16.78
C ALA A 103 9.95 -15.73 16.36
N SER A 104 10.58 -14.57 16.62
CA SER A 104 10.10 -13.25 16.19
C SER A 104 10.12 -13.02 14.68
N ALA A 105 10.67 -13.96 13.89
CA ALA A 105 10.63 -13.89 12.44
C ALA A 105 9.21 -14.08 11.89
N ASN A 106 8.30 -14.73 12.64
CA ASN A 106 6.89 -14.94 12.28
C ASN A 106 6.70 -15.53 10.87
N TRP A 107 7.65 -16.35 10.41
CA TRP A 107 7.52 -17.03 9.13
C TRP A 107 6.41 -18.06 9.19
N VAL A 108 5.76 -18.29 8.06
CA VAL A 108 4.70 -19.30 7.93
C VAL A 108 5.02 -20.25 6.78
N GLN A 109 4.49 -21.47 6.84
CA GLN A 109 4.69 -22.49 5.82
C GLN A 109 3.40 -23.08 5.29
N MET A 110 3.45 -23.59 4.06
CA MET A 110 2.41 -24.37 3.42
C MET A 110 3.04 -25.54 2.65
N HIS A 111 2.42 -26.72 2.69
CA HIS A 111 2.80 -27.85 1.85
C HIS A 111 2.03 -27.81 0.54
N ILE A 112 2.74 -27.76 -0.59
CA ILE A 112 2.14 -27.63 -1.92
C ILE A 112 2.62 -28.78 -2.81
N LEU A 113 1.65 -29.56 -3.31
CA LEU A 113 1.90 -30.76 -4.11
C LEU A 113 1.64 -30.55 -5.62
N LEU A 114 1.59 -29.30 -6.07
CA LEU A 114 1.30 -28.93 -7.45
C LEU A 114 2.51 -28.26 -8.11
N PRO A 115 2.61 -28.31 -9.46
CA PRO A 115 3.63 -27.57 -10.21
C PRO A 115 3.47 -26.06 -10.12
N SER A 116 2.28 -25.57 -9.75
CA SER A 116 2.02 -24.16 -9.56
C SER A 116 0.82 -23.94 -8.64
N ALA A 117 0.81 -22.82 -7.93
CA ALA A 117 -0.32 -22.37 -7.13
C ALA A 117 -0.47 -20.85 -7.18
N MET A 118 -1.70 -20.39 -6.99
CA MET A 118 -1.95 -19.00 -6.63
C MET A 118 -1.77 -18.86 -5.11
N ILE A 119 -0.87 -17.98 -4.70
CA ILE A 119 -0.58 -17.72 -3.29
C ILE A 119 -1.26 -16.41 -2.89
N VAL A 120 -1.98 -16.43 -1.78
CA VAL A 120 -2.63 -15.26 -1.17
C VAL A 120 -2.01 -15.04 0.21
N ALA A 121 -1.69 -13.79 0.52
CA ALA A 121 -1.09 -13.34 1.77
C ALA A 121 -1.87 -12.13 2.30
N VAL A 122 -2.16 -12.09 3.59
CA VAL A 122 -3.02 -11.08 4.21
C VAL A 122 -2.37 -10.53 5.46
N ASP A 123 -2.08 -9.24 5.45
CA ASP A 123 -1.69 -8.47 6.63
C ASP A 123 -2.94 -8.08 7.39
N THR A 124 -3.14 -8.73 8.53
CA THR A 124 -4.35 -8.52 9.35
C THR A 124 -4.29 -7.26 10.20
N GLU A 125 -3.11 -6.69 10.39
CA GLU A 125 -2.87 -5.51 11.22
C GLU A 125 -3.09 -4.23 10.41
N ASN A 126 -2.42 -4.13 9.26
CA ASN A 126 -2.50 -2.96 8.38
C ASN A 126 -3.60 -3.07 7.32
N ARG A 127 -4.37 -4.17 7.33
CA ARG A 127 -5.49 -4.45 6.41
C ARG A 127 -5.13 -4.42 4.93
N LEU A 128 -3.99 -5.01 4.59
CA LEU A 128 -3.56 -5.20 3.21
C LEU A 128 -3.63 -6.67 2.83
N TYR A 129 -3.75 -6.94 1.54
CA TYR A 129 -3.60 -8.29 1.01
C TYR A 129 -2.80 -8.27 -0.27
N ALA A 130 -2.25 -9.43 -0.59
CA ALA A 130 -1.44 -9.62 -1.76
C ALA A 130 -1.69 -11.00 -2.37
N TYR A 131 -1.54 -11.11 -3.67
CA TYR A 131 -1.50 -12.42 -4.32
C TYR A 131 -0.51 -12.47 -5.47
N ARG A 132 -0.04 -13.68 -5.77
CA ARG A 132 0.87 -13.96 -6.89
C ARG A 132 0.62 -15.34 -7.49
N GLN A 133 1.03 -15.52 -8.73
CA GLN A 133 1.25 -16.86 -9.28
C GLN A 133 2.62 -17.37 -8.79
N GLN A 134 2.69 -18.64 -8.41
CA GLN A 134 3.94 -19.30 -8.07
C GLN A 134 4.06 -20.58 -8.89
N ALA A 135 5.17 -20.74 -9.60
CA ALA A 135 5.56 -22.00 -10.21
C ALA A 135 6.60 -22.70 -9.32
N PHE A 136 6.59 -24.02 -9.31
CA PHE A 136 7.48 -24.86 -8.52
C PHE A 136 8.25 -25.80 -9.44
N SER A 137 9.53 -25.94 -9.16
CA SER A 137 10.36 -26.98 -9.75
C SER A 137 10.32 -28.23 -8.88
N GLU A 138 10.41 -29.41 -9.50
CA GLU A 138 10.49 -30.68 -8.78
C GLU A 138 11.69 -30.70 -7.81
N ASN A 139 11.50 -31.32 -6.65
CA ASN A 139 12.51 -31.51 -5.61
C ASN A 139 13.12 -30.21 -5.01
N VAL A 140 12.48 -29.05 -5.19
CA VAL A 140 12.87 -27.80 -4.50
C VAL A 140 12.04 -27.64 -3.24
N SER A 141 12.64 -27.94 -2.08
CA SER A 141 12.04 -27.81 -0.76
C SER A 141 13.13 -27.62 0.31
N PRO A 142 13.04 -26.60 1.19
CA PRO A 142 12.03 -25.53 1.18
C PRO A 142 12.18 -24.56 0.00
N TYR A 143 11.05 -24.00 -0.42
CA TYR A 143 11.02 -22.83 -1.29
C TYR A 143 10.72 -21.59 -0.44
N MET A 144 11.72 -20.73 -0.24
CA MET A 144 11.61 -19.54 0.62
C MET A 144 11.35 -18.28 -0.21
N ILE A 145 10.37 -17.48 0.21
CA ILE A 145 10.02 -16.23 -0.44
C ILE A 145 9.62 -15.16 0.57
N SER A 146 9.66 -13.89 0.17
CA SER A 146 9.20 -12.77 1.00
C SER A 146 7.99 -12.07 0.39
N VAL A 147 7.15 -11.51 1.26
CA VAL A 147 6.13 -10.51 0.93
C VAL A 147 6.35 -9.29 1.81
N ALA A 148 6.26 -8.09 1.24
CA ALA A 148 6.52 -6.83 1.95
C ALA A 148 5.33 -5.88 1.80
N PHE A 149 4.56 -5.72 2.87
CA PHE A 149 3.42 -4.80 2.95
C PHE A 149 3.90 -3.38 3.23
N ARG A 150 3.34 -2.40 2.51
CA ARG A 150 3.73 -0.98 2.61
C ARG A 150 2.48 -0.12 2.75
N PRO A 151 1.93 0.02 3.98
CA PRO A 151 0.70 0.77 4.22
C PRO A 151 0.78 2.24 3.79
N TRP A 152 1.98 2.84 3.79
CA TRP A 152 2.21 4.22 3.37
C TRP A 152 2.03 4.49 1.87
N LYS A 153 1.85 3.46 1.03
CA LYS A 153 1.64 3.68 -0.40
C LYS A 153 0.25 4.25 -0.66
N GLU A 154 0.24 5.43 -1.26
CA GLU A 154 -0.97 6.17 -1.65
C GLU A 154 -1.62 5.59 -2.93
N THR A 155 -2.06 4.34 -2.88
CA THR A 155 -2.77 3.68 -3.99
C THR A 155 -3.58 2.49 -3.49
N ASN A 156 -4.70 2.20 -4.16
CA ASN A 156 -5.52 1.01 -3.91
C ASN A 156 -4.81 -0.28 -4.31
N PHE A 157 -3.89 -0.23 -5.28
CA PHE A 157 -3.09 -1.40 -5.64
C PHE A 157 -1.75 -1.02 -6.25
N TYR A 158 -0.77 -1.92 -6.13
CA TYR A 158 0.54 -1.78 -6.77
C TYR A 158 1.21 -3.13 -6.99
N LYS A 159 2.29 -3.14 -7.78
CA LYS A 159 3.17 -4.30 -7.95
C LYS A 159 4.39 -4.18 -7.03
N ASP A 160 4.75 -5.28 -6.37
CA ASP A 160 6.05 -5.45 -5.71
C ASP A 160 6.66 -6.78 -6.13
N GLY A 161 7.66 -6.71 -7.01
CA GLY A 161 8.11 -7.87 -7.78
C GLY A 161 6.94 -8.54 -8.49
N GLU A 162 6.71 -9.82 -8.18
CA GLU A 162 5.62 -10.59 -8.77
C GLU A 162 4.31 -10.50 -7.97
N TRP A 163 4.33 -9.91 -6.78
CA TRP A 163 3.13 -9.71 -5.96
C TRP A 163 2.25 -8.59 -6.50
N TRP A 164 0.95 -8.87 -6.62
CA TRP A 164 -0.08 -7.86 -6.68
C TRP A 164 -0.48 -7.50 -5.25
N MET A 165 -0.32 -6.24 -4.87
CA MET A 165 -0.58 -5.72 -3.53
C MET A 165 -1.83 -4.84 -3.58
N PHE A 166 -2.70 -4.95 -2.57
CA PHE A 166 -3.99 -4.26 -2.52
C PHE A 166 -4.23 -3.62 -1.15
N ASN A 167 -4.86 -2.45 -1.19
CA ASN A 167 -5.34 -1.69 -0.06
C ASN A 167 -6.75 -1.17 -0.40
N ASP A 168 -7.78 -1.96 -0.10
CA ASP A 168 -9.17 -1.58 -0.36
C ASP A 168 -9.64 -0.40 0.52
N PHE A 169 -8.87 -0.07 1.56
CA PHE A 169 -9.17 1.00 2.51
C PHE A 169 -8.45 2.31 2.17
N TYR A 170 -7.70 2.36 1.07
CA TYR A 170 -7.06 3.61 0.65
C TYR A 170 -8.12 4.60 0.16
N VAL A 171 -8.08 5.80 0.75
CA VAL A 171 -8.88 6.95 0.35
C VAL A 171 -7.89 8.02 -0.12
N PRO A 172 -7.96 8.46 -1.40
CA PRO A 172 -7.15 9.58 -1.86
C PRO A 172 -7.42 10.81 -1.02
N SER A 173 -6.37 11.44 -0.50
CA SER A 173 -6.47 12.78 0.07
C SER A 173 -6.94 13.74 -1.02
N GLU A 174 -7.83 14.69 -0.66
CA GLU A 174 -8.16 15.79 -1.57
C GLU A 174 -6.86 16.56 -1.90
N PRO A 175 -6.69 17.04 -3.13
CA PRO A 175 -5.54 17.88 -3.45
C PRO A 175 -5.54 19.09 -2.51
N GLU A 176 -4.43 19.32 -1.82
CA GLU A 176 -4.22 20.54 -1.04
C GLU A 176 -4.53 21.74 -1.94
N THR A 177 -5.63 22.44 -1.66
CA THR A 177 -5.99 23.65 -2.38
C THR A 177 -4.85 24.64 -2.15
N PRO A 178 -4.29 25.29 -3.19
CA PRO A 178 -3.31 26.34 -2.96
C PRO A 178 -3.90 27.35 -1.98
N GLU A 179 -3.20 27.60 -0.86
CA GLU A 179 -3.52 28.70 0.03
C GLU A 179 -3.69 29.94 -0.84
N THR A 180 -4.87 30.56 -0.76
CA THR A 180 -5.12 31.80 -1.48
C THR A 180 -4.12 32.81 -0.93
N PRO A 181 -3.27 33.46 -1.76
CA PRO A 181 -2.35 34.47 -1.25
C PRO A 181 -3.13 35.48 -0.41
N ASP A 182 -2.65 35.77 0.80
CA ASP A 182 -3.24 36.80 1.64
C ASP A 182 -3.46 38.05 0.80
N THR A 183 -4.68 38.60 0.88
CA THR A 183 -4.98 39.86 0.20
C THR A 183 -3.98 40.89 0.74
N PRO A 184 -3.19 41.55 -0.12
CA PRO A 184 -2.27 42.58 0.35
C PRO A 184 -3.06 43.59 1.18
N ASP A 185 -2.55 43.94 2.36
CA ASP A 185 -3.13 45.03 3.14
C ASP A 185 -3.29 46.25 2.24
N SER A 186 -4.48 46.86 2.28
CA SER A 186 -4.76 48.06 1.53
C SER A 186 -3.69 49.10 1.88
N PRO A 187 -3.04 49.75 0.90
CA PRO A 187 -2.04 50.76 1.20
C PRO A 187 -2.67 51.81 2.10
N GLU A 188 -1.99 52.14 3.21
CA GLU A 188 -2.42 53.24 4.06
C GLU A 188 -2.52 54.51 3.23
N THR A 189 -3.62 55.24 3.39
CA THR A 189 -3.79 56.56 2.78
C THR A 189 -2.65 57.47 3.23
N PRO A 190 -1.95 58.15 2.31
CA PRO A 190 -0.93 59.13 2.68
C PRO A 190 -1.50 60.19 3.62
N ASP A 191 -0.77 60.51 4.69
CA ASP A 191 -1.14 61.61 5.57
C ASP A 191 -1.28 62.91 4.77
N THR A 192 -2.27 63.71 5.14
CA THR A 192 -2.47 65.05 4.56
C THR A 192 -1.27 65.92 4.96
N PRO A 193 -0.60 66.60 4.01
CA PRO A 193 0.52 67.47 4.35
C PRO A 193 0.09 68.57 5.33
N ASP A 194 0.85 68.76 6.40
CA ASP A 194 0.65 69.88 7.30
C ASP A 194 0.74 71.21 6.54
N THR A 195 -0.20 72.09 6.82
CA THR A 195 -0.25 73.44 6.25
C THR A 195 0.96 74.23 6.79
N PRO A 196 1.76 74.90 5.93
CA PRO A 196 2.88 75.70 6.42
C PRO A 196 2.39 76.83 7.32
N ASP A 197 2.98 76.93 8.53
CA ASP A 197 2.79 78.07 9.41
C ASP A 197 3.24 79.37 8.73
N VAL A 198 2.35 80.35 8.73
CA VAL A 198 2.58 81.69 8.17
C VAL A 198 3.63 82.41 9.05
N PRO A 199 4.75 82.93 8.48
CA PRO A 199 5.69 83.71 9.26
C PRO A 199 5.03 85.03 9.71
N GLY A 200 5.08 85.29 11.02
CA GLY A 200 4.52 86.49 11.64
C GLY A 200 5.04 87.77 10.99
N THR A 201 4.12 88.61 10.52
CA THR A 201 4.43 89.95 10.03
C THR A 201 4.49 90.93 11.19
N SER A 202 5.67 91.52 11.34
CA SER A 202 6.05 92.62 12.20
C SER A 202 5.08 93.81 12.15
N ASP A 203 4.88 94.44 13.30
CA ASP A 203 4.27 95.78 13.47
C ASP A 203 4.83 96.81 12.47
N PRO A 204 3.98 97.69 11.92
CA PRO A 204 4.42 98.99 11.44
C PRO A 204 3.63 100.13 12.10
N ASP A 205 4.24 100.74 13.12
CA ASP A 205 3.96 102.11 13.53
C ASP A 205 4.77 103.05 12.61
N ALA A 206 4.11 103.67 11.63
CA ALA A 206 4.31 105.09 11.26
C ALA A 206 3.44 105.50 10.04
N PRO A 207 2.93 106.75 10.00
CA PRO A 207 1.64 107.05 9.41
C PRO A 207 1.74 107.81 8.08
N GLY A 208 0.71 107.68 7.23
CA GLY A 208 0.51 108.63 6.14
C GLY A 208 -0.53 108.21 5.11
N GLY A 209 -1.58 109.02 4.98
CA GLY A 209 -2.15 109.31 3.66
C GLY A 209 -3.53 108.73 3.31
N GLN A 210 -4.56 109.48 3.70
CA GLN A 210 -5.73 109.87 2.89
C GLN A 210 -6.74 108.82 2.35
N GLN A 211 -8.00 109.18 2.56
CA GLN A 211 -9.29 108.52 2.27
C GLN A 211 -9.73 108.76 0.78
N PRO A 212 -10.97 108.40 0.39
CA PRO A 212 -11.48 107.18 -0.27
C PRO A 212 -11.86 107.41 -1.75
N GLU A 213 -12.34 106.40 -2.49
CA GLU A 213 -13.42 106.58 -3.49
C GLU A 213 -14.07 105.20 -3.81
N THR A 214 -15.39 105.19 -3.96
CA THR A 214 -16.27 104.08 -4.45
C THR A 214 -16.53 104.27 -5.96
N PRO A 215 -17.43 103.53 -6.65
CA PRO A 215 -17.76 102.10 -6.75
C PRO A 215 -17.69 101.62 -8.23
N VAL A 216 -18.24 100.43 -8.56
CA VAL A 216 -19.15 100.12 -9.71
C VAL A 216 -19.07 98.63 -10.07
N ALA A 217 -20.22 97.93 -9.96
CA ALA A 217 -20.56 96.68 -10.67
C ALA A 217 -21.37 97.06 -11.94
N PRO A 218 -21.92 96.17 -12.80
CA PRO A 218 -21.93 94.69 -12.83
C PRO A 218 -21.75 94.14 -14.28
N ASP A 219 -22.05 92.85 -14.49
CA ASP A 219 -23.03 92.33 -15.50
C ASP A 219 -22.65 90.89 -15.90
N GLY A 220 -23.45 89.88 -15.54
CA GLY A 220 -24.39 89.21 -16.47
C GLY A 220 -23.80 87.83 -16.82
N SER A 221 -24.50 86.70 -16.81
CA SER A 221 -25.85 86.42 -17.30
C SER A 221 -26.28 85.01 -16.84
N GLU A 222 -27.58 84.86 -16.62
CA GLU A 222 -28.32 83.62 -16.35
C GLU A 222 -28.48 82.78 -17.64
N THR A 223 -28.64 81.45 -17.53
CA THR A 223 -29.90 80.74 -17.85
C THR A 223 -29.75 79.21 -17.77
N GLU A 224 -30.76 78.62 -17.11
CA GLU A 224 -31.32 77.25 -17.13
C GLU A 224 -30.43 76.00 -17.19
#